data_AF-A0A520H353-F1
#
_entry.id   AF-A0A520H353-F1
#
_cell.length_a   1.000
_cell.length_b   1.000
_cell.length_c   1.000
_cell.angle_alpha   90.00
_cell.angle_beta   90.00
_cell.angle_gamma   90.00
#
_symmetry.space_group_name_H-M   'P 1'
#
loop_
_entity.id
_entity.type
_entity.pdbx_description
1 polymer ?
#
loop_
_entity_poly.entity_id
_entity_poly.type
_entity_poly.pdbx_seq_one_letter_code
_entity_poly.pdbx_strand_id
1 'polypeptide(L)'
;FAALEARTAAIRDEALALLRDGSDAIRPYVRQAAGTPTNRWSGLDGNADWSACFLWEYGVHNDAVCARCPETAAALAAVPQSDIPGKAPTAFFSILRPHAHIPAHTGVTNTRAIVHLPLVVPDQCRFRVGGETRAYW
;
A
#
# COMPACT_ATOMS: atom_id res chain seq x y z
N PHE A 1 0.52 -15.53 -10.10
CA PHE A 1 0.10 -14.95 -8.81
C PHE A 1 -0.89 -15.82 -8.02
N ALA A 2 -1.36 -16.97 -8.54
CA ALA A 2 -2.29 -17.85 -7.81
C ALA A 2 -1.86 -18.23 -6.38
N ALA A 3 -0.56 -18.47 -6.14
CA ALA A 3 -0.06 -18.76 -4.80
C ALA A 3 -0.18 -17.57 -3.82
N LEU A 4 -0.04 -16.33 -4.31
CA LEU A 4 -0.29 -15.11 -3.53
C LEU A 4 -1.79 -14.94 -3.27
N GLU A 5 -2.61 -15.11 -4.30
CA GLU A 5 -4.07 -15.01 -4.22
C GLU A 5 -4.66 -16.04 -3.25
N ALA A 6 -4.12 -17.25 -3.20
CA ALA A 6 -4.53 -18.29 -2.24
C ALA A 6 -4.28 -17.88 -0.77
N ARG A 7 -3.36 -16.94 -0.52
CA ARG A 7 -3.05 -16.41 0.83
C ARG A 7 -3.84 -15.16 1.19
N THR A 8 -4.71 -14.66 0.31
CA THR A 8 -5.47 -13.40 0.51
C THR A 8 -6.18 -13.35 1.86
N ALA A 9 -6.82 -14.45 2.27
CA ALA A 9 -7.52 -14.51 3.56
C ALA A 9 -6.58 -14.27 4.75
N ALA A 10 -5.42 -14.95 4.78
CA ALA A 10 -4.44 -14.78 5.84
C ALA A 10 -3.83 -13.36 5.84
N ILE A 11 -3.48 -12.85 4.66
CA ILE A 11 -2.95 -11.49 4.48
C ILE A 11 -3.96 -10.44 5.00
N ARG A 12 -5.24 -10.61 4.66
CA ARG A 12 -6.32 -9.73 5.13
C ARG A 12 -6.44 -9.79 6.66
N ASP A 13 -6.41 -10.97 7.25
CA ASP A 13 -6.61 -11.14 8.69
C ASP A 13 -5.45 -10.50 9.50
N GLU A 14 -4.21 -10.61 9.01
CA GLU A 14 -3.04 -9.91 9.58
C GLU A 14 -3.15 -8.39 9.45
N ALA A 15 -3.57 -7.88 8.28
CA ALA A 15 -3.79 -6.45 8.07
C ALA A 15 -4.88 -5.89 9.02
N LEU A 16 -5.97 -6.65 9.20
CA LEU A 16 -7.04 -6.28 10.13
C LEU A 16 -6.59 -6.33 11.59
N ALA A 17 -5.69 -7.26 11.96
CA ALA A 17 -5.11 -7.28 13.30
C ALA A 17 -4.27 -6.03 13.58
N LEU A 18 -3.40 -5.62 12.64
CA LEU A 18 -2.63 -4.37 12.76
C LEU A 18 -3.54 -3.14 12.96
N LEU A 19 -4.65 -3.08 12.23
CA LEU A 19 -5.63 -2.00 12.32
C LEU A 19 -6.35 -1.98 13.67
N ARG A 20 -6.80 -3.15 14.16
CA ARG A 20 -7.49 -3.27 15.46
C ARG A 20 -6.57 -2.88 16.62
N ASP A 21 -5.31 -3.28 16.55
CA ASP A 21 -4.32 -3.02 17.60
C ASP A 21 -3.81 -1.57 17.59
N GLY A 22 -4.24 -0.74 16.64
CA GLY A 22 -3.81 0.66 16.54
C GLY A 22 -2.32 0.81 16.29
N SER A 23 -1.73 -0.02 15.43
CA SER A 23 -0.28 -0.03 15.22
C SER A 23 0.29 1.33 14.80
N ASP A 24 1.31 1.81 15.52
CA ASP A 24 2.06 3.04 15.15
C ASP A 24 2.78 2.97 13.79
N ALA A 25 2.89 1.77 13.21
CA ALA A 25 3.42 1.58 11.87
C ALA A 25 2.44 2.04 10.77
N ILE A 26 1.15 2.15 11.08
CA ILE A 26 0.13 2.71 10.19
C ILE A 26 0.22 4.23 10.27
N ARG A 27 0.65 4.85 9.18
CA ARG A 27 0.88 6.30 9.12
C ARG A 27 0.37 6.90 7.81
N PRO A 28 0.09 8.21 7.75
CA PRO A 28 -0.25 8.89 6.51
C PRO A 28 0.75 8.58 5.40
N TYR A 29 0.25 8.22 4.22
CA TYR A 29 1.08 7.86 3.08
C TYR A 29 1.79 9.09 2.50
N VAL A 30 1.03 10.17 2.31
CA VAL A 30 1.59 11.44 1.82
C VAL A 30 2.18 12.19 3.01
N ARG A 31 3.49 12.44 2.93
CA ARG A 31 4.25 13.26 3.89
C ARG A 31 5.18 14.17 3.11
N GLN A 32 4.77 15.43 2.94
CA GLN A 32 5.56 16.43 2.26
C GLN A 32 6.60 17.02 3.22
N ALA A 33 7.73 17.46 2.69
CA ALA A 33 8.72 18.17 3.50
C ALA A 33 8.18 19.52 3.95
N ALA A 34 8.60 19.98 5.13
CA ALA A 34 8.26 21.31 5.61
C ALA A 34 8.66 22.38 4.59
N GLY A 35 7.76 23.32 4.31
CA GLY A 35 7.96 24.37 3.31
C GLY A 35 7.65 23.95 1.86
N THR A 36 7.15 22.73 1.62
CA THR A 36 6.65 22.34 0.29
C THR A 36 5.49 23.26 -0.12
N PRO A 37 5.55 23.94 -1.28
CA PRO A 37 4.45 24.79 -1.74
C PRO A 37 3.18 23.97 -1.97
N THR A 38 2.02 24.62 -1.81
CA THR A 38 0.72 24.01 -2.07
C THR A 38 0.69 23.37 -3.46
N ASN A 39 0.29 22.11 -3.50
CA ASN A 39 0.18 21.34 -4.72
C ASN A 39 -0.96 20.32 -4.60
N ARG A 40 -1.12 19.52 -5.66
CA ARG A 40 -2.16 18.49 -5.75
C ARG A 40 -2.18 17.48 -4.59
N TRP A 41 -1.08 17.29 -3.87
CA TRP A 41 -0.99 16.37 -2.74
C TRP A 41 -1.31 17.02 -1.39
N SER A 42 -1.41 18.35 -1.32
CA SER A 42 -1.54 19.05 -0.03
C SER A 42 -2.80 18.68 0.76
N GLY A 43 -3.89 18.27 0.09
CA GLY A 43 -5.09 17.76 0.78
C GLY A 43 -4.92 16.38 1.45
N LEU A 44 -3.85 15.67 1.12
CA LEU A 44 -3.53 14.36 1.69
C LEU A 44 -2.28 14.40 2.60
N ASP A 45 -1.57 15.53 2.66
CA ASP A 45 -0.35 15.65 3.46
C ASP A 45 -0.64 15.50 4.96
N GLY A 46 -0.06 14.47 5.58
CA GLY A 46 -0.36 14.11 6.97
C GLY A 46 -1.80 13.63 7.21
N ASN A 47 -2.62 13.50 6.16
CA ASN A 47 -4.00 13.06 6.29
C ASN A 47 -4.07 11.52 6.37
N ALA A 48 -4.64 11.03 7.46
CA ALA A 48 -4.79 9.60 7.68
C ALA A 48 -5.87 8.95 6.77
N ASP A 49 -6.66 9.72 6.02
CA ASP A 49 -7.60 9.20 5.01
C ASP A 49 -6.91 8.33 3.95
N TRP A 50 -5.62 8.56 3.70
CA TRP A 50 -4.77 7.62 2.98
C TRP A 50 -3.55 7.26 3.84
N SER A 51 -3.58 6.06 4.40
CA SER A 51 -2.53 5.54 5.27
C SER A 51 -1.84 4.33 4.67
N ALA A 52 -0.62 4.07 5.13
CA ALA A 52 0.13 2.88 4.77
C ALA A 52 0.82 2.26 5.99
N CYS A 53 0.96 0.93 5.95
CA CYS A 53 1.81 0.16 6.84
C CYS A 53 2.81 -0.63 6.01
N PHE A 54 4.09 -0.24 6.07
CA PHE A 54 5.14 -0.79 5.22
C PHE A 54 5.76 -2.05 5.81
N LEU A 55 5.76 -3.12 5.00
CA LEU A 55 6.58 -4.32 5.22
C LEU A 55 7.96 -4.15 4.57
N TRP A 56 7.99 -3.52 3.39
CA TRP A 56 9.21 -3.00 2.75
C TRP A 56 9.00 -1.57 2.28
N GLU A 57 9.91 -0.67 2.62
CA GLU A 57 9.90 0.72 2.17
C GLU A 57 11.22 1.04 1.48
N TYR A 58 11.19 1.30 0.17
CA TYR A 58 12.38 1.65 -0.63
C TYR A 58 13.55 0.66 -0.51
N GLY A 59 13.23 -0.63 -0.45
CA GLY A 59 14.21 -1.72 -0.30
C GLY A 59 14.56 -2.05 1.15
N VAL A 60 14.07 -1.30 2.13
CA VAL A 60 14.32 -1.54 3.56
C VAL A 60 13.21 -2.44 4.13
N HIS A 61 13.60 -3.60 4.65
CA HIS A 61 12.70 -4.54 5.35
C HIS A 61 12.30 -3.99 6.72
N ASN A 62 11.03 -4.10 7.08
CA ASN A 62 10.51 -3.72 8.39
C ASN A 62 10.30 -4.97 9.27
N ASP A 63 11.34 -5.34 10.02
CA ASP A 63 11.33 -6.55 10.85
C ASP A 63 10.15 -6.59 11.84
N ALA A 64 9.82 -5.45 12.44
CA ALA A 64 8.76 -5.36 13.44
C ALA A 64 7.37 -5.62 12.85
N VAL A 65 7.08 -5.09 11.66
CA VAL A 65 5.80 -5.34 10.96
C VAL A 65 5.78 -6.77 10.40
N CYS A 66 6.86 -7.23 9.77
CA CYS A 66 6.94 -8.59 9.23
C CYS A 66 6.81 -9.66 10.32
N ALA A 67 7.32 -9.43 11.53
CA ALA A 67 7.13 -10.34 12.67
C ALA A 67 5.66 -10.44 13.12
N ARG A 68 4.87 -9.38 12.91
CA ARG A 68 3.41 -9.37 13.17
C ARG A 68 2.58 -9.86 11.99
N CYS A 69 3.18 -9.94 10.80
CA CYS A 69 2.53 -10.39 9.57
C CYS A 69 3.33 -11.50 8.87
N PRO A 70 3.60 -12.64 9.54
CA PRO A 70 4.44 -13.71 9.01
C PRO A 70 3.89 -14.32 7.72
N GLU A 71 2.57 -14.48 7.58
CA GLU A 71 1.96 -15.03 6.37
C GLU A 71 2.10 -14.08 5.19
N THR A 72 1.93 -12.77 5.43
CA THR A 72 2.15 -11.74 4.41
C THR A 72 3.62 -11.67 3.99
N ALA A 73 4.55 -11.70 4.94
CA ALA A 73 5.98 -11.70 4.65
C ALA A 73 6.39 -12.93 3.82
N ALA A 74 5.90 -14.12 4.20
CA ALA A 74 6.14 -15.35 3.44
C ALA A 74 5.53 -15.31 2.03
N ALA A 75 4.31 -14.77 1.90
CA ALA A 75 3.65 -14.62 0.60
C ALA A 75 4.41 -13.68 -0.35
N LEU A 76 4.93 -12.57 0.18
CA LEU A 76 5.73 -11.61 -0.59
C LEU A 76 7.10 -12.19 -0.99
N ALA A 77 7.74 -12.97 -0.11
CA ALA A 77 9.00 -13.65 -0.44
C ALA A 77 8.83 -14.69 -1.58
N ALA A 78 7.63 -15.23 -1.77
CA ALA A 78 7.33 -16.24 -2.79
C ALA A 78 7.00 -15.67 -4.17
N VAL A 79 6.88 -14.34 -4.33
CA VAL A 79 6.65 -13.70 -5.63
C VAL A 79 7.92 -13.02 -6.14
N PRO A 80 8.11 -12.90 -7.47
CA PRO A 80 9.23 -12.14 -8.03
C PRO A 80 9.25 -10.71 -7.49
N GLN A 81 10.34 -10.32 -6.84
CA GLN A 81 10.54 -8.98 -6.32
C GLN A 81 11.37 -8.15 -7.29
N SER A 82 11.05 -6.86 -7.38
CA SER A 82 11.93 -5.88 -8.03
C SER A 82 13.03 -5.51 -7.05
N ASP A 83 14.28 -5.68 -7.46
CA ASP A 83 15.44 -5.20 -6.70
C ASP A 83 16.01 -3.96 -7.38
N ILE A 84 15.81 -2.80 -6.75
CA ILE A 84 16.35 -1.53 -7.21
C ILE A 84 16.87 -0.79 -5.98
N PRO A 85 18.20 -0.63 -5.82
CA PRO A 85 18.80 -0.01 -4.64
C PRO A 85 18.12 1.31 -4.25
N GLY A 86 17.62 1.37 -3.01
CA GLY A 86 16.95 2.54 -2.45
C GLY A 86 15.59 2.89 -3.06
N LYS A 87 14.97 1.98 -3.84
CA LYS A 87 13.68 2.22 -4.52
C LYS A 87 12.73 1.04 -4.50
N ALA A 88 13.22 -0.19 -4.53
CA ALA A 88 12.44 -1.42 -4.53
C ALA A 88 13.23 -2.55 -3.81
N PRO A 89 12.57 -3.55 -3.20
CA PRO A 89 11.11 -3.73 -3.17
C PRO A 89 10.37 -2.69 -2.35
N THR A 90 9.08 -2.54 -2.61
CA THR A 90 8.17 -1.74 -1.79
C THR A 90 6.85 -2.50 -1.71
N ALA A 91 6.46 -2.88 -0.50
CA ALA A 91 5.27 -3.64 -0.22
C ALA A 91 4.66 -3.14 1.09
N PHE A 92 3.38 -2.82 1.07
CA PHE A 92 2.69 -2.21 2.18
C PHE A 92 1.19 -2.47 2.09
N PHE A 93 0.52 -2.45 3.25
CA PHE A 93 -0.93 -2.33 3.29
C PHE A 93 -1.32 -0.89 2.98
N SER A 94 -2.10 -0.67 1.92
CA SER A 94 -2.66 0.65 1.57
C SER A 94 -4.09 0.73 2.09
N ILE A 95 -4.38 1.75 2.90
CA ILE A 95 -5.67 1.92 3.58
C ILE A 95 -6.27 3.25 3.15
N LEU A 96 -7.45 3.19 2.54
CA LEU A 96 -8.24 4.37 2.18
C LEU A 96 -9.50 4.42 3.03
N ARG A 97 -9.75 5.56 3.67
CA ARG A 97 -11.02 5.84 4.34
C ARG A 97 -12.10 6.23 3.34
N PRO A 98 -13.40 6.11 3.71
CA PRO A 98 -14.49 6.62 2.90
C PRO A 98 -14.23 8.06 2.42
N HIS A 99 -14.60 8.35 1.18
CA HIS A 99 -14.41 9.65 0.54
C HIS A 99 -12.97 10.09 0.25
N ALA A 100 -11.95 9.28 0.58
CA ALA A 100 -10.58 9.56 0.17
C ALA A 100 -10.46 9.61 -1.37
N HIS A 101 -9.88 10.68 -1.90
CA HIS A 101 -9.63 10.85 -3.32
C HIS A 101 -8.15 11.10 -3.59
N ILE A 102 -7.49 10.10 -4.18
CA ILE A 102 -6.11 10.21 -4.63
C ILE A 102 -6.11 10.93 -6.00
N PRO A 103 -5.45 12.08 -6.13
CA PRO A 103 -5.46 12.82 -7.38
C PRO A 103 -4.74 12.04 -8.49
N ALA A 104 -5.11 12.27 -9.76
CA ALA A 104 -4.54 11.57 -10.94
C ALA A 104 -3.04 11.81 -11.13
N HIS A 105 -2.21 10.78 -10.97
CA HIS A 105 -0.74 10.87 -10.95
C HIS A 105 -0.08 9.74 -11.74
N THR A 106 1.22 9.86 -11.95
CA THR A 106 2.08 8.80 -12.46
C THR A 106 3.10 8.39 -11.41
N GLY A 107 3.62 7.17 -11.51
CA GLY A 107 4.81 6.77 -10.78
C GLY A 107 6.06 7.53 -11.24
N VAL A 108 7.14 7.39 -10.47
CA VAL A 108 8.44 8.02 -10.75
C VAL A 108 9.29 7.25 -11.77
N THR A 109 8.90 6.02 -12.13
CA THR A 109 9.62 5.15 -13.06
C THR A 109 8.66 4.21 -13.80
N ASN A 110 9.02 3.80 -15.02
CA ASN A 110 8.35 2.78 -15.81
C ASN A 110 8.98 1.37 -15.68
N THR A 111 10.03 1.23 -14.85
CA THR A 111 10.78 -0.03 -14.71
C THR A 111 10.14 -1.05 -13.76
N ARG A 112 8.99 -0.73 -13.18
CA ARG A 112 8.25 -1.63 -12.27
C ARG A 112 6.76 -1.57 -12.52
N ALA A 113 6.08 -2.69 -12.28
CA ALA A 113 4.63 -2.75 -12.18
C ALA A 113 4.20 -2.66 -10.71
N ILE A 114 3.02 -2.09 -10.47
CA ILE A 114 2.36 -2.11 -9.17
C ILE A 114 1.23 -3.15 -9.22
N VAL A 115 1.26 -4.09 -8.28
CA VAL A 115 0.23 -5.11 -8.12
C VAL A 115 -0.61 -4.74 -6.89
N HIS A 116 -1.93 -4.74 -7.05
CA HIS A 116 -2.88 -4.55 -5.94
C HIS A 116 -3.59 -5.87 -5.66
N LEU A 117 -3.50 -6.36 -4.43
CA LEU A 117 -4.29 -7.48 -3.93
C LEU A 117 -5.45 -6.92 -3.09
N PRO A 118 -6.71 -7.05 -3.51
CA PRO A 118 -7.85 -6.56 -2.72
C PRO A 118 -8.00 -7.40 -1.44
N LEU A 119 -8.05 -6.73 -0.28
CA LEU A 119 -8.21 -7.38 1.03
C LEU A 119 -9.60 -7.15 1.61
N VAL A 120 -10.01 -5.88 1.71
CA VAL A 120 -11.36 -5.45 2.08
C VAL A 120 -11.74 -4.32 1.14
N VAL A 121 -12.75 -4.54 0.31
CA VAL A 121 -13.19 -3.58 -0.71
C VAL A 121 -14.68 -3.33 -0.50
N PRO A 122 -15.06 -2.17 0.07
CA PRO A 122 -16.46 -1.75 0.11
C PRO A 122 -17.01 -1.47 -1.28
N ASP A 123 -18.34 -1.40 -1.37
CA ASP A 123 -19.02 -0.95 -2.59
C ASP A 123 -18.54 0.45 -3.00
N GLN A 124 -18.64 0.74 -4.30
CA GLN A 124 -18.32 2.05 -4.90
C GLN A 124 -16.83 2.45 -4.85
N CYS A 125 -15.95 1.54 -4.43
CA CYS A 125 -14.51 1.70 -4.61
C CYS A 125 -14.11 1.48 -6.08
N ARG A 126 -13.32 2.40 -6.63
CA ARG A 126 -12.80 2.31 -8.00
C ARG A 126 -11.44 2.95 -8.12
N PHE A 127 -10.69 2.57 -9.15
CA PHE A 127 -9.47 3.25 -9.57
C PHE A 127 -9.38 3.26 -11.10
N ARG A 128 -8.60 4.20 -11.63
CA ARG A 128 -8.43 4.39 -13.08
C ARG A 128 -6.95 4.41 -13.42
N VAL A 129 -6.57 3.65 -14.45
CA VAL A 129 -5.22 3.62 -15.02
C VAL A 129 -5.32 3.89 -16.51
N GLY A 130 -4.69 4.98 -16.97
CA GLY A 130 -4.89 5.47 -18.34
C GLY A 130 -6.37 5.77 -18.61
N GLY A 131 -6.91 5.15 -19.67
CA GLY A 131 -8.32 5.24 -20.05
C GLY A 131 -9.25 4.21 -19.41
N GLU A 132 -8.73 3.24 -18.65
CA GLU A 132 -9.52 2.14 -18.09
C GLU A 132 -9.83 2.37 -16.62
N THR A 133 -11.11 2.27 -16.26
CA THR A 133 -11.58 2.34 -14.87
C THR A 133 -12.05 0.96 -14.42
N ARG A 134 -11.57 0.49 -13.28
CA ARG A 134 -12.03 -0.76 -12.67
C ARG A 134 -12.72 -0.46 -11.34
N ALA A 135 -13.92 -1.01 -11.19
CA ALA A 135 -14.51 -1.28 -9.89
C ALA A 135 -13.98 -2.65 -9.46
N TYR A 136 -13.39 -2.74 -8.28
CA TYR A 136 -12.89 -4.02 -7.78
C TYR A 136 -14.11 -4.90 -7.41
N TRP A 137 -14.20 -6.08 -8.03
CA TRP A 137 -15.04 -7.22 -7.64
C TRP A 137 -14.13 -8.41 -7.37
#